data_AF-A0A7W6WDK4-F1
#
_entry.id   AF-A0A7W6WDK4-F1
#
_cell.length_a   1.000
_cell.length_b   1.000
_cell.length_c   1.000
_cell.angle_alpha   90.00
_cell.angle_beta   90.00
_cell.angle_gamma   90.00
#
_symmetry.space_group_name_H-M   'P 1'
#
loop_
_entity.id
_entity.type
_entity.pdbx_description
1 polymer ?
#
loop_
_entity_poly.entity_id
_entity_poly.type
_entity_poly.pdbx_seq_one_letter_code
_entity_poly.pdbx_strand_id
1 'polypeptide(L)'
;MLDDADLDQAAAVAVRARYINVGQSCVNAKRLIIHAAVADRFVQLFCDHAARLKVGDPMQRDTNVGPMARGDLLATLHRQVEQPLSAGADLRAGGKPVEGPGYFYPPTVLDHVTPSMVAFRDETFGPVAAIVRVRDVEGAIMLANQTEFGLGAAIWTSDLKQARKLARQIDAGAVFINGMVASDPPLSLRRYQTIGLRPRTRRVRHSRIRKHQDNLDRRSRSLRSSI
;
A
#
# COMPACT_ATOMS: atom_id res chain seq x y z
N MET A 1 -5.06 2.73 10.81
CA MET A 1 -6.35 3.13 11.38
C MET A 1 -6.45 2.57 12.77
N LEU A 2 -6.81 3.41 13.75
CA LEU A 2 -7.05 3.00 15.13
C LEU A 2 -8.51 2.60 15.34
N ASP A 3 -8.82 2.02 16.50
CA ASP A 3 -10.14 1.50 16.87
C ASP A 3 -11.21 2.59 17.08
N ASP A 4 -10.79 3.83 17.35
CA ASP A 4 -11.66 4.98 17.57
C ASP A 4 -11.94 5.81 16.30
N ALA A 5 -11.51 5.33 15.13
CA ALA A 5 -11.67 6.04 13.88
C ALA A 5 -13.12 6.03 13.36
N ASP A 6 -13.53 7.10 12.67
CA ASP A 6 -14.76 7.12 11.86
C ASP A 6 -14.60 6.15 10.67
N LEU A 7 -15.19 4.96 10.79
CA LEU A 7 -14.99 3.88 9.83
C LEU A 7 -15.61 4.16 8.46
N ASP A 8 -16.76 4.84 8.41
CA ASP A 8 -17.46 5.11 7.14
C ASP A 8 -16.68 6.13 6.33
N GLN A 9 -16.32 7.26 6.97
CA GLN A 9 -15.48 8.27 6.34
C GLN A 9 -14.13 7.70 5.92
N ALA A 10 -13.50 6.92 6.80
CA ALA A 10 -12.19 6.37 6.53
C ALA A 10 -12.20 5.32 5.42
N ALA A 11 -13.22 4.46 5.34
CA ALA A 11 -13.38 3.50 4.25
C ALA A 11 -13.59 4.20 2.91
N ALA A 12 -14.49 5.19 2.84
CA ALA A 12 -14.74 5.96 1.63
C ALA A 12 -13.47 6.66 1.10
N VAL A 13 -12.70 7.29 1.99
CA VAL A 13 -11.45 7.96 1.60
C VAL A 13 -10.36 6.94 1.26
N ALA A 14 -10.28 5.81 1.97
CA ALA A 14 -9.31 4.75 1.67
C ALA A 14 -9.54 4.14 0.28
N VAL A 15 -10.79 3.91 -0.12
CA VAL A 15 -11.14 3.43 -1.48
C VAL A 15 -10.64 4.42 -2.53
N ARG A 16 -10.94 5.72 -2.35
CA ARG A 16 -10.44 6.76 -3.25
C ARG A 16 -8.91 6.79 -3.30
N ALA A 17 -8.26 6.77 -2.14
CA ALA A 17 -6.81 6.82 -2.01
C ALA A 17 -6.11 5.60 -2.60
N ARG A 18 -6.79 4.45 -2.68
CA ARG A 18 -6.25 3.23 -3.27
C ARG A 18 -6.43 3.20 -4.78
N TYR A 19 -7.62 3.52 -5.26
CA TYR A 19 -8.02 3.26 -6.65
C TYR A 19 -7.93 4.46 -7.59
N ILE A 20 -7.62 5.67 -7.09
CA ILE A 20 -7.31 6.82 -7.96
C ILE A 20 -6.17 6.47 -8.94
N ASN A 21 -6.29 6.91 -10.19
CA ASN A 21 -5.38 6.56 -11.27
C ASN A 21 -5.17 5.03 -11.43
N VAL A 22 -6.22 4.24 -11.18
CA VAL A 22 -6.17 2.77 -11.28
C VAL A 22 -5.13 2.17 -10.33
N GLY A 23 -4.81 2.84 -9.22
CA GLY A 23 -3.77 2.39 -8.29
C GLY A 23 -2.32 2.61 -8.75
N GLN A 24 -2.12 3.20 -9.94
CA GLN A 24 -0.81 3.46 -10.54
C GLN A 24 -0.28 4.83 -10.09
N SER A 25 -0.04 4.96 -8.78
CA SER A 25 0.51 6.19 -8.18
C SER A 25 1.36 5.86 -6.95
N CYS A 26 2.49 6.56 -6.84
CA CYS A 26 3.46 6.38 -5.75
C CYS A 26 2.85 6.69 -4.38
N VAL A 27 1.89 7.62 -4.31
CA VAL A 27 1.28 8.08 -3.05
C VAL A 27 -0.03 7.36 -2.67
N ASN A 28 -0.51 6.43 -3.50
CA ASN A 28 -1.73 5.69 -3.18
C ASN A 28 -1.55 4.80 -1.95
N ALA A 29 -2.64 4.59 -1.20
CA ALA A 29 -2.66 3.84 0.06
C ALA A 29 -2.52 2.32 -0.17
N LYS A 30 -1.30 1.81 -0.36
CA LYS A 30 -1.05 0.39 -0.74
C LYS A 30 -1.34 -0.58 0.40
N ARG A 31 -0.89 -0.21 1.60
CA ARG A 31 -1.05 -0.99 2.83
C ARG A 31 -2.06 -0.30 3.74
N LEU A 32 -3.14 -0.99 4.04
CA LEU A 32 -4.18 -0.55 4.97
C LEU A 32 -3.98 -1.30 6.28
N ILE A 33 -3.29 -0.68 7.24
CA ILE A 33 -3.04 -1.26 8.56
C ILE A 33 -4.20 -0.87 9.48
N ILE A 34 -5.02 -1.84 9.87
CA ILE A 34 -6.31 -1.63 10.55
C ILE A 34 -6.29 -2.34 11.91
N HIS A 35 -6.76 -1.65 12.95
CA HIS A 35 -6.91 -2.24 14.27
C HIS A 35 -7.92 -3.41 14.25
N ALA A 36 -7.56 -4.53 14.86
CA ALA A 36 -8.29 -5.79 14.78
C ALA A 36 -9.74 -5.66 15.26
N ALA A 37 -9.98 -4.85 16.30
CA ALA A 37 -11.33 -4.59 16.84
C ALA A 37 -12.32 -3.98 15.83
N VAL A 38 -11.82 -3.30 14.79
CA VAL A 38 -12.65 -2.64 13.77
C VAL A 38 -12.42 -3.18 12.37
N ALA A 39 -11.51 -4.15 12.20
CA ALA A 39 -11.07 -4.63 10.90
C ALA A 39 -12.20 -5.24 10.07
N ASP A 40 -13.03 -6.11 10.66
CA ASP A 40 -14.15 -6.74 9.94
C ASP A 40 -15.14 -5.71 9.41
N ARG A 41 -15.51 -4.73 10.26
CA ARG A 41 -16.43 -3.66 9.86
C ARG A 41 -15.83 -2.76 8.79
N PHE A 42 -14.55 -2.42 8.91
CA PHE A 42 -13.83 -1.64 7.90
C PHE A 42 -13.76 -2.38 6.57
N VAL A 43 -13.41 -3.67 6.56
CA VAL A 43 -13.32 -4.50 5.33
C VAL A 43 -14.67 -4.53 4.61
N GLN A 44 -15.77 -4.71 5.35
CA GLN A 44 -17.11 -4.67 4.77
C GLN A 44 -17.39 -3.33 4.10
N LEU A 45 -17.22 -2.21 4.81
CA LEU A 45 -17.45 -0.87 4.28
C LEU A 45 -16.55 -0.57 3.08
N PHE A 46 -15.28 -0.96 3.15
CA PHE A 46 -14.32 -0.78 2.07
C PHE A 46 -14.76 -1.54 0.81
N CYS A 47 -15.22 -2.79 0.95
CA CYS A 47 -15.75 -3.57 -0.17
C CYS A 47 -17.03 -2.95 -0.73
N ASP A 48 -17.94 -2.48 0.12
CA ASP A 48 -19.18 -1.82 -0.31
C ASP A 48 -18.90 -0.55 -1.13
N HIS A 49 -17.91 0.25 -0.71
CA HIS A 49 -17.47 1.42 -1.46
C HIS A 49 -16.73 1.05 -2.75
N ALA A 50 -15.87 0.02 -2.73
CA ALA A 50 -15.15 -0.45 -3.90
C ALA A 50 -16.09 -1.00 -4.97
N ALA A 51 -17.17 -1.70 -4.58
CA ALA A 51 -18.18 -2.25 -5.47
C ALA A 51 -18.98 -1.17 -6.23
N ARG A 52 -19.00 0.07 -5.74
CA ARG A 52 -19.64 1.21 -6.41
C ARG A 52 -18.77 1.82 -7.52
N LEU A 53 -17.51 1.41 -7.63
CA LEU A 53 -16.61 1.93 -8.66
C LEU A 53 -16.92 1.27 -10.01
N LYS A 54 -17.27 2.09 -10.99
CA LYS A 54 -17.46 1.64 -12.37
C LYS A 54 -16.10 1.43 -13.04
N VAL A 55 -15.83 0.20 -13.46
CA VAL A 55 -14.70 -0.14 -14.34
C VAL A 55 -15.16 0.01 -15.79
N GLY A 56 -14.39 0.71 -16.63
CA GLY A 56 -14.80 0.88 -18.02
C GLY A 56 -13.95 1.85 -18.84
N ASP A 57 -14.50 2.28 -19.98
CA ASP A 57 -13.86 3.20 -20.91
C ASP A 57 -13.52 4.54 -20.19
N PRO A 58 -12.24 4.96 -20.17
CA PRO A 58 -11.82 6.17 -19.50
C PRO A 58 -12.40 7.46 -20.10
N MET A 59 -12.96 7.40 -21.32
CA MET A 59 -13.64 8.54 -21.95
C MET A 59 -15.07 8.74 -21.44
N GLN A 60 -15.64 7.77 -20.73
CA GLN A 60 -16.98 7.87 -20.14
C GLN A 60 -16.93 8.60 -18.80
N ARG A 61 -17.83 9.57 -18.60
CA ARG A 61 -17.85 10.44 -17.41
C ARG A 61 -18.13 9.69 -16.10
N ASP A 62 -18.82 8.56 -16.17
CA ASP A 62 -19.19 7.76 -15.01
C ASP A 62 -18.18 6.63 -14.72
N THR A 63 -17.13 6.49 -15.53
CA THR A 63 -16.03 5.56 -15.25
C THR A 63 -15.17 6.06 -14.09
N ASN A 64 -14.95 5.20 -13.09
CA ASN A 64 -14.07 5.50 -11.97
C ASN A 64 -12.69 4.83 -12.10
N VAL A 65 -12.64 3.66 -12.74
CA VAL A 65 -11.42 2.86 -12.88
C VAL A 65 -11.26 2.47 -14.36
N GLY A 66 -10.26 3.05 -15.01
CA GLY A 66 -9.89 2.73 -16.39
C GLY A 66 -8.96 1.52 -16.51
N PRO A 67 -8.40 1.28 -17.71
CA PRO A 67 -7.41 0.23 -17.91
C PRO A 67 -6.07 0.59 -17.27
N MET A 68 -5.29 -0.43 -16.93
CA MET A 68 -3.86 -0.28 -16.66
C MET A 68 -3.12 0.18 -17.91
N ALA A 69 -1.93 0.78 -17.73
CA ALA A 69 -1.22 1.41 -18.84
C ALA A 69 -0.72 0.39 -19.89
N ARG A 70 -0.34 -0.82 -19.46
CA ARG A 70 0.27 -1.85 -20.31
C ARG A 70 -0.09 -3.26 -19.85
N GLY A 71 -0.08 -4.21 -20.78
CA GLY A 71 -0.40 -5.62 -20.51
C GLY A 71 0.63 -6.35 -19.63
N ASP A 72 1.91 -6.00 -19.71
CA ASP A 72 2.95 -6.59 -18.85
C ASP A 72 2.85 -6.12 -17.39
N LEU A 73 2.39 -4.88 -17.16
CA LEU A 73 2.06 -4.38 -15.82
C LEU A 73 0.88 -5.14 -15.24
N LEU A 74 -0.17 -5.37 -16.03
CA LEU A 74 -1.31 -6.19 -15.63
C LEU A 74 -0.90 -7.62 -15.28
N ALA A 75 -0.10 -8.27 -16.13
CA ALA A 75 0.37 -9.62 -15.87
C ALA A 75 1.23 -9.70 -14.59
N THR A 76 2.07 -8.68 -14.36
CA THR A 76 2.87 -8.58 -13.14
C THR A 76 2.02 -8.37 -11.91
N LEU A 77 1.04 -7.46 -11.96
CA LEU A 77 0.08 -7.25 -10.88
C LEU A 77 -0.68 -8.52 -10.56
N HIS A 78 -1.15 -9.26 -11.57
CA HIS A 78 -1.88 -10.49 -11.36
C HIS A 78 -1.03 -11.52 -10.59
N ARG A 79 0.24 -11.71 -10.97
CA ARG A 79 1.17 -12.57 -10.21
C ARG A 79 1.39 -12.08 -8.78
N GLN A 80 1.40 -10.76 -8.55
CA GLN A 80 1.50 -10.19 -7.19
C GLN A 80 0.23 -10.41 -6.35
N VAL A 81 -0.92 -10.68 -6.99
CA VAL A 81 -2.18 -11.03 -6.31
C VAL A 81 -2.25 -12.53 -6.02
N GLU A 82 -1.85 -13.39 -6.96
CA GLU A 82 -1.89 -14.85 -6.79
C GLU A 82 -0.96 -15.35 -5.68
N GLN A 83 0.21 -14.71 -5.50
CA GLN A 83 1.18 -15.12 -4.48
C GLN A 83 0.66 -14.99 -3.04
N PRO A 84 0.12 -13.83 -2.58
CA PRO A 84 -0.54 -13.72 -1.27
C PRO A 84 -1.71 -14.68 -1.09
N LEU A 85 -2.55 -14.88 -2.11
CA LEU A 85 -3.68 -15.82 -2.04
C LEU A 85 -3.17 -17.25 -1.79
N SER A 86 -2.12 -17.65 -2.51
CA SER A 86 -1.45 -18.95 -2.30
C SER A 86 -0.78 -19.07 -0.93
N ALA A 87 -0.47 -17.94 -0.28
CA ALA A 87 0.12 -17.86 1.04
C ALA A 87 -0.92 -17.69 2.17
N GLY A 88 -2.22 -17.74 1.86
CA GLY A 88 -3.31 -17.69 2.84
C GLY A 88 -3.94 -16.31 3.06
N ALA A 89 -3.74 -15.34 2.16
CA ALA A 89 -4.54 -14.12 2.17
C ALA A 89 -5.98 -14.39 1.68
N ASP A 90 -6.93 -13.63 2.18
CA ASP A 90 -8.34 -13.77 1.79
C ASP A 90 -8.68 -12.82 0.64
N LEU A 91 -9.31 -13.35 -0.40
CA LEU A 91 -9.88 -12.55 -1.48
C LEU A 91 -11.27 -12.03 -1.08
N ARG A 92 -11.41 -10.71 -0.91
CA ARG A 92 -12.69 -10.09 -0.54
C ARG A 92 -13.43 -9.49 -1.72
N ALA A 93 -12.72 -9.07 -2.77
CA ALA A 93 -13.28 -8.56 -4.02
C ALA A 93 -12.25 -8.65 -5.15
N GLY A 94 -12.72 -8.72 -6.40
CA GLY A 94 -11.88 -8.69 -7.60
C GLY A 94 -11.01 -9.94 -7.77
N GLY A 95 -9.71 -9.75 -8.01
CA GLY A 95 -8.70 -10.81 -7.98
C GLY A 95 -8.31 -11.42 -9.33
N LYS A 96 -8.98 -11.06 -10.42
CA LYS A 96 -8.70 -11.58 -11.76
C LYS A 96 -8.78 -10.47 -12.82
N PRO A 97 -7.92 -10.49 -13.85
CA PRO A 97 -8.08 -9.61 -15.01
C PRO A 97 -9.47 -9.75 -15.64
N VAL A 98 -9.99 -8.66 -16.20
CA VAL A 98 -11.24 -8.71 -16.98
C VAL A 98 -10.94 -9.26 -18.36
N GLU A 99 -11.73 -10.22 -18.82
CA GLU A 99 -11.61 -10.76 -20.17
C GLU A 99 -12.07 -9.75 -21.23
N GLY A 100 -11.38 -9.73 -22.38
CA GLY A 100 -11.72 -8.87 -23.52
C GLY A 100 -10.65 -7.82 -23.84
N PRO A 101 -10.97 -6.83 -24.67
CA PRO A 101 -10.02 -5.82 -25.10
C PRO A 101 -9.65 -4.85 -23.97
N GLY A 102 -8.37 -4.47 -23.92
CA GLY A 102 -7.82 -3.55 -22.92
C GLY A 102 -7.18 -4.26 -21.72
N TYR A 103 -6.52 -3.49 -20.86
CA TYR A 103 -5.77 -4.01 -19.71
C TYR A 103 -6.51 -3.74 -18.41
N PHE A 104 -7.71 -4.30 -18.27
CA PHE A 104 -8.55 -4.05 -17.11
C PHE A 104 -8.26 -5.01 -15.96
N TYR A 105 -8.06 -4.44 -14.78
CA TYR A 105 -7.97 -5.18 -13.52
C TYR A 105 -8.98 -4.56 -12.54
N PRO A 106 -9.94 -5.32 -12.02
CA PRO A 106 -10.97 -4.78 -11.15
C PRO A 106 -10.38 -4.37 -9.80
N PRO A 107 -11.00 -3.40 -9.09
CA PRO A 107 -10.71 -3.14 -7.68
C PRO A 107 -10.65 -4.45 -6.89
N THR A 108 -9.46 -4.76 -6.40
CA THR A 108 -9.16 -6.01 -5.72
C THR A 108 -8.85 -5.73 -4.26
N VAL A 109 -9.36 -6.58 -3.38
CA VAL A 109 -9.20 -6.44 -1.92
C VAL A 109 -8.67 -7.75 -1.36
N LEU A 110 -7.46 -7.69 -0.81
CA LEU A 110 -6.81 -8.77 -0.09
C LEU A 110 -6.86 -8.46 1.42
N ASP A 111 -7.42 -9.36 2.20
CA ASP A 111 -7.46 -9.29 3.67
C ASP A 111 -6.58 -10.38 4.28
N HIS A 112 -6.30 -10.26 5.59
CA HIS A 112 -5.35 -11.10 6.31
C HIS A 112 -3.95 -11.11 5.70
N VAL A 113 -3.54 -10.00 5.07
CA VAL A 113 -2.21 -9.87 4.50
C VAL A 113 -1.18 -9.77 5.63
N THR A 114 -0.16 -10.63 5.58
CA THR A 114 0.92 -10.66 6.58
C THR A 114 2.21 -10.02 6.05
N PRO A 115 3.17 -9.65 6.92
CA PRO A 115 4.41 -9.01 6.49
C PRO A 115 5.33 -9.84 5.59
N SER A 116 5.12 -11.16 5.49
CA SER A 116 5.87 -12.04 4.59
C SER A 116 5.32 -12.08 3.17
N MET A 117 4.08 -11.62 2.96
CA MET A 117 3.40 -11.67 1.66
C MET A 117 3.86 -10.53 0.73
N VAL A 118 3.86 -10.81 -0.57
CA VAL A 118 4.23 -9.85 -1.63
C VAL A 118 3.39 -8.57 -1.57
N ALA A 119 2.09 -8.67 -1.35
CA ALA A 119 1.19 -7.52 -1.25
C ALA A 119 1.50 -6.58 -0.07
N PHE A 120 2.26 -7.05 0.93
CA PHE A 120 2.78 -6.19 2.00
C PHE A 120 4.16 -5.62 1.67
N ARG A 121 5.08 -6.47 1.23
CA ARG A 121 6.49 -6.11 1.08
C ARG A 121 6.75 -5.25 -0.15
N ASP A 122 6.13 -5.62 -1.27
CA ASP A 122 6.43 -5.07 -2.58
C ASP A 122 5.37 -4.02 -2.98
N GLU A 123 5.74 -3.15 -3.92
CA GLU A 123 4.81 -2.17 -4.46
C GLU A 123 3.84 -2.83 -5.46
N THR A 124 2.54 -2.84 -5.12
CA THR A 124 1.46 -3.21 -6.06
C THR A 124 1.03 -1.97 -6.86
N PHE A 125 1.51 -1.88 -8.10
CA PHE A 125 1.25 -0.73 -8.99
C PHE A 125 -0.03 -0.92 -9.81
N GLY A 126 -1.15 -1.05 -9.09
CA GLY A 126 -2.47 -1.29 -9.67
C GLY A 126 -3.58 -1.26 -8.62
N PRO A 127 -4.83 -1.57 -9.01
CA PRO A 127 -6.00 -1.42 -8.16
C PRO A 127 -6.15 -2.60 -7.20
N VAL A 128 -5.16 -2.80 -6.32
CA VAL A 128 -5.11 -3.84 -5.29
C VAL A 128 -4.93 -3.20 -3.92
N ALA A 129 -5.82 -3.50 -2.98
CA ALA A 129 -5.73 -3.11 -1.58
C ALA A 129 -5.19 -4.29 -0.75
N ALA A 130 -4.18 -4.04 0.09
CA ALA A 130 -3.68 -5.00 1.06
C ALA A 130 -4.09 -4.59 2.48
N ILE A 131 -4.99 -5.34 3.10
CA ILE A 131 -5.47 -5.10 4.46
C ILE A 131 -4.67 -5.95 5.43
N VAL A 132 -4.08 -5.28 6.41
CA VAL A 132 -3.20 -5.84 7.43
C VAL A 132 -3.83 -5.56 8.78
N ARG A 133 -4.11 -6.62 9.55
CA ARG A 133 -4.76 -6.49 10.85
C ARG A 133 -3.72 -6.40 11.96
N VAL A 134 -3.93 -5.49 12.91
CA VAL A 134 -3.01 -5.27 14.04
C VAL A 134 -3.76 -5.11 15.35
N ARG A 135 -3.20 -5.58 16.46
CA ARG A 135 -3.91 -5.62 17.76
C ARG A 135 -3.75 -4.36 18.60
N ASP A 136 -2.77 -3.53 18.28
CA ASP A 136 -2.38 -2.39 19.09
C ASP A 136 -1.66 -1.33 18.25
N VAL A 137 -1.49 -0.16 18.86
CA VAL A 137 -0.88 1.02 18.23
C VAL A 137 0.61 0.81 17.96
N GLU A 138 1.31 0.10 18.85
CA GLU A 138 2.76 -0.12 18.75
C GLU A 138 3.10 -1.00 17.55
N GLY A 139 2.37 -2.10 17.40
CA GLY A 139 2.40 -2.96 16.23
C GLY A 139 2.03 -2.20 14.96
N ALA A 140 1.07 -1.27 15.02
CA ALA A 140 0.67 -0.47 13.86
C ALA A 140 1.83 0.41 13.36
N ILE A 141 2.56 1.05 14.28
CA ILE A 141 3.76 1.85 13.96
C ILE A 141 4.88 0.97 13.44
N MET A 142 5.12 -0.19 14.07
CA MET A 142 6.13 -1.14 13.60
C MET A 142 5.86 -1.58 12.15
N LEU A 143 4.62 -1.98 11.86
CA LEU A 143 4.22 -2.40 10.51
C LEU A 143 4.28 -1.24 9.51
N ALA A 144 3.86 -0.03 9.91
CA ALA A 144 3.94 1.16 9.06
C ALA A 144 5.38 1.44 8.63
N ASN A 145 6.34 1.32 9.55
CA ASN A 145 7.77 1.53 9.31
C ASN A 145 8.50 0.30 8.74
N GLN A 146 7.86 -0.87 8.69
CA GLN A 146 8.43 -2.08 8.11
C GLN A 146 8.32 -2.05 6.58
N THR A 147 9.08 -1.15 5.97
CA THR A 147 9.14 -0.97 4.52
C THR A 147 10.43 -0.24 4.15
N GLU A 148 10.88 -0.39 2.92
CA GLU A 148 11.95 0.42 2.34
C GLU A 148 11.45 1.74 1.75
N PHE A 149 10.12 1.89 1.61
CA PHE A 149 9.46 3.08 1.09
C PHE A 149 9.13 4.06 2.22
N GLY A 150 8.87 5.33 1.88
CA GLY A 150 8.59 6.36 2.90
C GLY A 150 8.02 7.66 2.34
N LEU A 151 7.22 7.60 1.25
CA LEU A 151 6.69 8.80 0.60
C LEU A 151 5.64 9.52 1.46
N GLY A 152 4.63 8.79 1.94
CA GLY A 152 3.57 9.37 2.76
C GLY A 152 2.79 8.31 3.54
N ALA A 153 2.11 8.76 4.58
CA ALA A 153 1.25 7.92 5.41
C ALA A 153 -0.01 8.67 5.84
N ALA A 154 -1.03 7.92 6.26
CA ALA A 154 -2.25 8.47 6.83
C ALA A 154 -2.57 7.79 8.16
N ILE A 155 -2.94 8.57 9.17
CA ILE A 155 -3.43 8.10 10.46
C ILE A 155 -4.91 8.46 10.56
N TRP A 156 -5.72 7.48 10.98
CA TRP A 156 -7.16 7.62 11.18
C TRP A 156 -7.49 7.31 12.63
N THR A 157 -8.05 8.30 13.34
CA THR A 157 -8.40 8.26 14.78
C THR A 157 -9.21 9.51 15.15
N SER A 158 -10.04 9.42 16.18
CA SER A 158 -10.74 10.58 16.75
C SER A 158 -9.83 11.39 17.69
N ASP A 159 -8.81 10.77 18.31
CA ASP A 159 -7.84 11.47 19.16
C ASP A 159 -6.73 12.16 18.35
N LEU A 160 -6.94 13.45 18.08
CA LEU A 160 -5.96 14.29 17.38
C LEU A 160 -4.65 14.51 18.15
N LYS A 161 -4.65 14.43 19.48
CA LYS A 161 -3.41 14.56 20.27
C LYS A 161 -2.55 13.30 20.09
N GLN A 162 -3.19 12.13 20.19
CA GLN A 162 -2.54 10.85 19.91
C GLN A 162 -2.05 10.79 18.47
N ALA A 163 -2.88 11.17 17.49
CA ALA A 163 -2.51 11.20 16.07
C ALA A 163 -1.20 11.97 15.82
N ARG A 164 -1.05 13.16 16.42
CA ARG A 164 0.17 13.98 16.28
C ARG A 164 1.39 13.34 16.94
N LYS A 165 1.22 12.63 18.06
CA LYS A 165 2.31 11.89 18.72
C LYS A 165 2.75 10.70 17.85
N LEU A 166 1.80 9.98 17.27
CA LEU A 166 2.06 8.84 16.40
C LEU A 166 2.68 9.24 15.07
N ALA A 167 2.25 10.36 14.48
CA ALA A 167 2.78 10.86 13.23
C ALA A 167 4.30 11.05 13.28
N ARG A 168 4.86 11.53 14.40
CA ARG A 168 6.32 11.71 14.59
C ARG A 168 7.10 10.39 14.67
N GLN A 169 6.41 9.26 14.84
CA GLN A 169 7.00 7.94 14.92
C GLN A 169 6.95 7.19 13.59
N ILE A 170 6.22 7.73 12.59
CA ILE A 170 6.17 7.13 11.25
C ILE A 170 7.33 7.68 10.41
N ASP A 171 8.12 6.79 9.84
CA ASP A 171 9.23 7.10 8.94
C ASP A 171 8.71 7.38 7.52
N ALA A 172 8.02 8.51 7.34
CA ALA A 172 7.51 8.97 6.04
C ALA A 172 7.75 10.47 5.82
N GLY A 173 7.83 10.91 4.56
CA GLY A 173 8.02 12.32 4.20
C GLY A 173 6.87 13.24 4.62
N ALA A 174 5.65 12.72 4.60
CA ALA A 174 4.46 13.42 5.08
C ALA A 174 3.47 12.47 5.74
N VAL A 175 2.89 12.90 6.86
CA VAL A 175 1.81 12.17 7.54
C VAL A 175 0.54 13.02 7.57
N PHE A 176 -0.56 12.45 7.10
CA PHE A 176 -1.88 13.07 7.04
C PHE A 176 -2.77 12.49 8.15
N ILE A 177 -3.52 13.34 8.84
CA ILE A 177 -4.47 12.91 9.89
C ILE A 177 -5.89 13.02 9.33
N ASN A 178 -6.65 11.92 9.40
CA ASN A 178 -8.03 11.79 8.90
C ASN A 178 -8.20 12.27 7.45
N GLY A 179 -7.25 11.87 6.60
CA GLY A 179 -7.19 12.26 5.20
C GLY A 179 -6.34 11.31 4.37
N MET A 180 -6.38 11.50 3.06
CA MET A 180 -5.49 10.78 2.14
C MET A 180 -4.23 11.60 1.84
N VAL A 181 -3.15 10.88 1.52
CA VAL A 181 -1.92 11.50 1.02
C VAL A 181 -2.24 12.21 -0.30
N ALA A 182 -1.86 13.48 -0.38
CA ALA A 182 -2.00 14.29 -1.58
C ALA A 182 -0.68 15.01 -1.87
N SER A 183 -0.36 15.15 -3.15
CA SER A 183 0.73 16.00 -3.62
C SER A 183 0.11 17.34 -4.04
N ASP A 184 0.33 18.39 -3.25
CA ASP A 184 -0.18 19.74 -3.52
C ASP A 184 0.98 20.76 -3.42
N PRO A 185 1.26 21.58 -4.46
CA PRO A 185 2.38 22.52 -4.45
C PRO A 185 2.34 23.63 -3.37
N PRO A 186 1.19 24.21 -2.98
CA PRO A 186 1.10 25.18 -1.90
C PRO A 186 0.52 24.51 -0.65
N LEU A 187 1.32 23.80 0.14
CA LEU A 187 0.89 23.27 1.42
C LEU A 187 0.71 24.40 2.47
N SER A 188 -0.38 25.19 2.34
CA SER A 188 -0.99 25.94 3.44
C SER A 188 -2.37 25.32 3.75
N LEU A 189 -2.47 24.77 4.95
CA LEU A 189 -3.45 23.75 5.34
C LEU A 189 -4.80 24.37 5.74
N ARG A 190 -5.90 23.99 5.07
CA ARG A 190 -7.26 24.26 5.59
C ARG A 190 -8.25 23.07 5.58
N ARG A 191 -7.89 21.88 5.07
CA ARG A 191 -8.77 20.69 5.13
C ARG A 191 -8.18 19.45 5.80
N TYR A 192 -6.86 19.32 5.89
CA TYR A 192 -6.18 18.20 6.54
C TYR A 192 -5.01 18.70 7.36
N GLN A 193 -4.68 18.06 8.49
CA GLN A 193 -3.43 18.33 9.20
C GLN A 193 -2.34 17.44 8.60
N THR A 194 -1.35 18.09 7.98
CA THR A 194 -0.16 17.43 7.43
C THR A 194 1.03 17.76 8.30
N ILE A 195 1.78 16.75 8.75
CA ILE A 195 3.08 16.94 9.39
C ILE A 195 4.15 16.52 8.37
N GLY A 196 4.87 17.50 7.84
CA GLY A 196 6.07 17.26 7.04
C GLY A 196 7.20 16.78 7.94
N LEU A 197 7.77 15.61 7.66
CA LEU A 197 8.86 15.04 8.42
C LEU A 197 10.04 14.80 7.48
N ARG A 198 11.26 15.11 7.93
CA ARG A 198 12.45 14.63 7.22
C ARG A 198 12.54 13.13 7.47
N PRO A 199 12.58 12.27 6.43
CA PRO A 199 12.73 10.84 6.61
C PRO A 199 13.97 10.57 7.47
N ARG A 200 13.83 9.76 8.53
CA ARG A 200 15.00 9.20 9.21
C ARG A 200 15.62 8.22 8.23
N THR A 201 16.67 8.64 7.54
CA THR A 201 17.44 7.74 6.67
C THR A 201 18.02 6.63 7.53
N ARG A 202 17.35 5.47 7.58
CA ARG A 202 18.02 4.22 7.94
C ARG A 202 19.06 4.01 6.85
N ARG A 203 20.35 4.19 7.19
CA ARG A 203 21.46 3.68 6.37
C ARG A 203 21.16 2.20 6.13
N VAL A 204 20.69 1.87 4.93
CA VAL A 204 20.63 0.50 4.44
C VAL A 204 22.07 -0.01 4.50
N ARG A 205 22.40 -0.85 5.50
CA ARG A 205 23.69 -1.54 5.54
C ARG A 205 23.74 -2.44 4.31
N HIS A 206 24.43 -1.97 3.27
CA HIS A 206 24.87 -2.74 2.11
C HIS A 206 25.93 -3.78 2.52
N SER A 207 25.65 -4.61 3.53
CA SER A 207 26.58 -5.62 4.04
C SER A 207 26.29 -7.04 3.55
N ARG A 208 25.19 -7.26 2.81
CA ARG A 208 24.83 -8.59 2.29
C ARG A 208 25.05 -8.78 0.79
N ILE A 209 25.20 -7.71 0.00
CA ILE A 209 25.51 -7.81 -1.44
C ILE A 209 27.02 -7.92 -1.69
N ARG A 210 27.87 -7.21 -0.93
CA ARG A 210 29.34 -7.30 -1.08
C ARG A 210 29.90 -8.69 -0.76
N LYS A 211 29.38 -9.38 0.25
CA LYS A 211 29.85 -10.73 0.59
C LYS A 211 29.57 -11.76 -0.51
N HIS A 212 28.56 -11.55 -1.35
CA HIS A 212 28.27 -12.48 -2.44
C HIS A 212 29.14 -12.22 -3.67
N GLN A 213 29.45 -10.95 -3.96
CA GLN A 213 30.39 -10.57 -5.02
C GLN A 213 31.84 -10.96 -4.67
N ASP A 214 32.28 -10.72 -3.44
CA ASP A 214 33.64 -11.07 -2.97
C ASP A 214 33.90 -12.58 -2.99
N ASN A 215 32.86 -13.40 -2.76
CA ASN A 215 32.98 -14.86 -2.81
C ASN A 215 33.02 -15.40 -4.25
N LEU A 216 32.35 -14.72 -5.19
CA LEU A 216 32.39 -15.04 -6.61
C LEU A 216 33.75 -14.66 -7.22
N ASP A 217 34.32 -13.51 -6.82
CA ASP A 217 35.65 -13.08 -7.26
C ASP A 217 36.80 -13.92 -6.67
N ARG A 218 36.65 -14.44 -5.44
CA ARG A 218 37.62 -15.39 -4.87
C ARG A 218 37.59 -16.74 -5.59
N ARG A 219 36.41 -17.22 -5.97
CA ARG A 219 36.28 -18.48 -6.74
C ARG A 219 36.82 -18.35 -8.17
N SER A 220 36.60 -17.21 -8.82
CA SER A 220 37.11 -16.98 -10.19
C SER A 220 38.64 -16.84 -10.24
N ARG A 221 39.27 -16.30 -9.18
CA ARG A 221 40.75 -16.24 -9.05
C ARG A 221 41.38 -17.59 -8.73
N SER A 222 40.72 -18.44 -7.94
CA SER A 222 41.20 -19.80 -7.64
C SER A 222 41.21 -20.71 -8.88
N LEU A 223 40.26 -20.55 -9.80
CA LEU A 223 40.17 -21.35 -11.03
C LEU A 223 41.20 -20.96 -12.10
N ARG A 224 41.79 -19.76 -12.02
CA ARG A 224 42.85 -19.29 -12.94
C ARG A 224 44.27 -19.62 -12.47
N SER A 225 44.42 -20.21 -11.28
CA SER A 225 45.71 -20.57 -10.67
C SER A 225 46.00 -22.08 -10.75
N SER A 226 45.15 -22.85 -11.42
CA SER A 226 45.27 -24.32 -11.50
C SER A 226 45.18 -24.85 -12.95
N ILE A 227 45.55 -24.02 -13.92
CA ILE A 227 45.86 -24.40 -15.31
C ILE A 227 47.25 -23.87 -15.63
#